data_AF-A0AA35RD86-F1
#
_entry.id   AF-A0AA35RD86-F1
#
_cell.length_a   1.000
_cell.length_b   1.000
_cell.length_c   1.000
_cell.angle_alpha   90.00
_cell.angle_beta   90.00
_cell.angle_gamma   90.00
#
_symmetry.space_group_name_H-M   'P 1'
#
loop_
_entity.id
_entity.type
_entity.pdbx_description
1 polymer ?
#
loop_
_entity_poly.entity_id
_entity_poly.type
_entity_poly.pdbx_seq_one_letter_code
_entity_poly.pdbx_strand_id
1 'polypeptide(L)'
;MRQRETELVQATDREIALLQGEKSQQSASYTCQVSGPGLTSATVNQPTHVLVQLTDSSGRPHSPPLNVTAQLELVSKATRTTTIWPWSKKQETLPNESHVSVAMTSPSQYEVSYTPVSRGQHKLHVQVNDREINSSPFAVTMYPDPRQLGHPVRTVTGLNLPYGIVFNSHQEMIVSEYLGHRVSIFDIRGQKIRTFGSHGGNPDKMKLPAGIATDDTDNIYVSSWHKLQKFTSSGELIKCIGQLGSEEGEFDVPRGVTLYDNQVYVCDRDNHRIQVFDLDLNFVRSIGSRGKGRGDFDAPLDVTFDTAGNMYIAEFSNGRVQVMDTSGQFIRVFGQEGEGKLHGPSGLHIADNYVYVSDYSGHCIVVYETSGQFVTSFGRRGQEEGEFPFCITSCAGGFIHVC
;
A
#
# COMPACT_ATOMS: atom_id res chain seq x y z
N MET A 1 -21.16 31.86 65.76
CA MET A 1 -21.71 31.20 64.56
C MET A 1 -21.13 31.81 63.30
N ARG A 2 -21.46 33.07 62.94
CA ARG A 2 -20.96 33.72 61.71
C ARG A 2 -19.43 33.77 61.55
N GLN A 3 -18.68 33.95 62.64
CA GLN A 3 -17.21 34.04 62.58
C GLN A 3 -16.52 32.69 62.27
N ARG A 4 -17.10 31.57 62.72
CA ARG A 4 -16.60 30.21 62.42
C ARG A 4 -16.92 29.76 61.00
N GLU A 5 -18.02 30.23 60.42
CA GLU A 5 -18.39 29.94 59.03
C GLU A 5 -17.46 30.65 58.03
N THR A 6 -17.01 31.88 58.36
CA THR A 6 -16.06 32.61 57.50
C THR A 6 -14.66 31.99 57.50
N GLU A 7 -14.19 31.48 58.64
CA GLU A 7 -12.91 30.78 58.74
C GLU A 7 -12.91 29.43 58.01
N LEU A 8 -14.04 28.69 58.04
CA LEU A 8 -14.16 27.42 57.32
C LEU A 8 -14.12 27.63 55.80
N VAL A 9 -14.85 28.62 55.28
CA VAL A 9 -14.89 28.92 53.83
C VAL A 9 -13.51 29.37 53.32
N GLN A 10 -12.78 30.19 54.08
CA GLN A 10 -11.43 30.62 53.71
C GLN A 10 -10.40 29.49 53.74
N ALA A 11 -10.59 28.47 54.59
CA ALA A 11 -9.75 27.28 54.61
C ALA A 11 -10.01 26.39 53.37
N THR A 12 -11.28 26.20 52.99
CA THR A 12 -11.65 25.43 51.79
C THR A 12 -11.19 26.10 50.51
N ASP A 13 -11.29 27.44 50.41
CA ASP A 13 -10.83 28.17 49.23
C ASP A 13 -9.30 28.14 49.10
N ARG A 14 -8.55 28.11 50.21
CA ARG A 14 -7.09 27.92 50.20
C ARG A 14 -6.71 26.50 49.79
N GLU A 15 -7.41 25.47 50.26
CA GLU A 15 -7.20 24.09 49.81
C GLU A 15 -7.55 23.91 48.32
N ILE A 16 -8.64 24.53 47.84
CA ILE A 16 -9.00 24.51 46.42
C ILE A 16 -7.98 25.27 45.57
N ALA A 17 -7.46 26.41 46.04
CA ALA A 17 -6.40 27.16 45.37
C ALA A 17 -5.05 26.42 45.39
N LEU A 18 -4.73 25.67 46.44
CA LEU A 18 -3.57 24.78 46.49
C LEU A 18 -3.75 23.57 45.56
N LEU A 19 -4.93 22.95 45.52
CA LEU A 19 -5.25 21.84 44.60
C LEU A 19 -5.30 22.29 43.14
N GLN A 20 -5.72 23.53 42.86
CA GLN A 20 -5.68 24.14 41.52
C GLN A 20 -4.26 24.65 41.17
N GLY A 21 -3.48 25.07 42.18
CA GLY A 21 -2.06 25.42 42.08
C GLY A 21 -1.16 24.20 41.81
N GLU A 22 -1.44 23.07 42.45
CA GLU A 22 -0.77 21.79 42.22
C GLU A 22 -1.20 21.15 40.90
N LYS A 23 -2.44 21.36 40.42
CA LYS A 23 -2.84 21.00 39.05
C LYS A 23 -2.25 21.92 37.97
N SER A 24 -1.67 23.06 38.34
CA SER A 24 -1.08 24.03 37.40
C SER A 24 0.44 24.14 37.47
N GLN A 25 1.11 23.33 38.31
CA GLN A 25 2.56 23.14 38.25
C GLN A 25 2.89 21.78 37.61
N GLN A 26 3.64 21.85 36.49
CA GLN A 26 4.15 20.77 35.64
C GLN A 26 3.20 20.21 34.57
N SER A 27 2.74 21.06 33.63
CA SER A 27 2.85 20.62 32.23
C SER A 27 4.25 21.01 31.75
N ALA A 28 5.25 20.18 32.01
CA ALA A 28 6.49 20.29 31.24
C ALA A 28 6.08 20.24 29.76
N SER A 29 6.40 21.27 28.98
CA SER A 29 6.08 21.28 27.57
C SER A 29 6.91 20.19 26.90
N TYR A 30 6.26 19.07 26.59
CA TYR A 30 6.86 17.97 25.85
C TYR A 30 6.39 18.02 24.39
N THR A 31 7.21 17.46 23.50
CA THR A 31 6.80 17.09 22.15
C THR A 31 6.80 15.56 22.05
N CYS A 32 5.88 15.02 21.25
CA CYS A 32 5.70 13.59 21.08
C CYS A 32 5.83 13.25 19.59
N GLN A 33 6.73 12.31 19.29
CA GLN A 33 6.89 11.75 17.95
C GLN A 33 6.58 10.26 18.00
N VAL A 34 5.74 9.80 17.06
CA VAL A 34 5.46 8.37 16.88
C VAL A 34 6.06 7.93 15.56
N SER A 35 6.70 6.77 15.55
CA SER A 35 7.39 6.24 14.38
C SER A 35 7.39 4.71 14.37
N GLY A 36 7.63 4.11 13.20
CA GLY A 36 7.71 2.66 13.03
C GLY A 36 6.77 2.15 11.94
N PRO A 37 7.03 0.93 11.44
CA PRO A 37 6.28 0.36 10.32
C PRO A 37 4.79 0.14 10.63
N GLY A 38 4.43 -0.09 11.90
CA GLY A 38 3.04 -0.25 12.34
C GLY A 38 2.18 1.01 12.19
N LEU A 39 2.75 2.18 11.92
CA LEU A 39 1.97 3.42 11.93
C LEU A 39 1.01 3.55 10.74
N THR A 40 1.26 2.81 9.66
CA THR A 40 0.49 2.88 8.40
C THR A 40 -0.21 1.57 8.05
N SER A 41 0.37 0.43 8.42
CA SER A 41 -0.18 -0.90 8.13
C SER A 41 0.21 -1.93 9.18
N ALA A 42 -0.54 -3.02 9.24
CA ALA A 42 -0.15 -4.21 9.99
C ALA A 42 -0.85 -5.46 9.43
N THR A 43 -0.38 -6.64 9.85
CA THR A 43 -0.96 -7.93 9.48
C THR A 43 -1.87 -8.46 10.60
N VAL A 44 -3.07 -8.91 10.23
CA VAL A 44 -4.05 -9.52 11.16
C VAL A 44 -3.43 -10.72 11.87
N ASN A 45 -3.65 -10.81 13.18
CA ASN A 45 -3.12 -11.82 14.10
C ASN A 45 -1.60 -11.82 14.25
N GLN A 46 -0.88 -10.82 13.74
CA GLN A 46 0.56 -10.66 13.95
C GLN A 46 0.84 -9.48 14.90
N PRO A 47 1.68 -9.65 15.93
CA PRO A 47 2.12 -8.54 16.78
C PRO A 47 2.81 -7.46 15.95
N THR A 48 2.40 -6.20 16.15
CA THR A 48 2.97 -5.03 15.48
C THR A 48 3.31 -3.97 16.51
N HIS A 49 4.38 -3.20 16.25
CA HIS A 49 4.93 -2.26 17.21
C HIS A 49 5.15 -0.88 16.58
N VAL A 50 4.94 0.18 17.37
CA VAL A 50 5.34 1.55 17.06
C VAL A 50 6.07 2.16 18.25
N LEU A 51 7.02 3.04 17.97
CA LEU A 51 7.83 3.73 18.98
C LEU A 51 7.28 5.13 19.21
N VAL A 52 7.06 5.46 20.48
CA VAL A 52 6.68 6.79 20.97
C VAL A 52 7.89 7.40 21.66
N GLN A 53 8.38 8.53 21.14
CA GLN A 53 9.50 9.28 21.67
C GLN A 53 9.01 10.64 22.21
N LEU A 54 9.32 10.92 23.47
CA LEU A 54 9.01 12.17 24.15
C LEU A 54 10.27 13.02 24.30
N THR A 55 10.17 14.30 23.94
CA THR A 55 11.27 15.27 24.14
C THR A 55 10.77 16.54 24.81
N ASP A 56 11.66 17.29 25.46
CA ASP A 56 11.34 18.61 26.00
C ASP A 56 11.31 19.70 24.91
N SER A 57 11.01 20.94 25.30
CA SER A 57 11.02 22.10 24.39
C SER A 57 12.35 22.37 23.66
N SER A 58 13.46 21.77 24.11
CA SER A 58 14.78 21.88 23.51
C SER A 58 15.16 20.66 22.64
N GLY A 59 14.25 19.70 22.48
CA GLY A 59 14.45 18.47 21.71
C GLY A 59 15.26 17.39 22.44
N ARG A 60 15.48 17.51 23.76
CA ARG A 60 16.18 16.50 24.56
C ARG A 60 15.20 15.46 25.10
N PRO A 61 15.65 14.21 25.37
CA PRO A 61 14.81 13.18 25.98
C PRO A 61 14.07 13.69 27.21
N HIS A 62 12.74 13.57 27.22
CA HIS A 62 11.93 14.05 28.33
C HIS A 62 12.17 13.21 29.59
N SER A 63 12.26 13.87 30.74
CA SER A 63 12.32 13.27 32.07
C SER A 63 11.65 14.23 33.06
N PRO A 64 10.75 13.79 33.95
CA PRO A 64 10.41 12.41 34.32
C PRO A 64 9.53 11.66 33.29
N PRO A 65 9.34 10.33 33.45
CA PRO A 65 8.43 9.56 32.60
C PRO A 65 6.98 10.05 32.70
N LEU A 66 6.25 9.98 31.59
CA LEU A 66 4.85 10.35 31.47
C LEU A 66 3.94 9.11 31.31
N ASN A 67 2.64 9.27 31.53
CA ASN A 67 1.69 8.18 31.30
C ASN A 67 1.37 8.12 29.80
N VAL A 68 1.68 7.01 29.13
CA VAL A 68 1.37 6.80 27.71
C VAL A 68 0.37 5.66 27.59
N THR A 69 -0.73 5.91 26.89
CA THR A 69 -1.76 4.90 26.61
C THR A 69 -2.04 4.85 25.11
N ALA A 70 -2.54 3.71 24.62
CA ALA A 70 -2.90 3.54 23.24
C ALA A 70 -4.16 2.67 23.10
N GLN A 71 -4.95 2.93 22.05
CA GLN A 71 -6.15 2.18 21.72
C GLN A 71 -6.25 1.99 20.21
N LEU A 72 -6.77 0.84 19.79
CA LEU A 72 -6.99 0.53 18.38
C LEU A 72 -8.49 0.45 18.11
N GLU A 73 -9.00 1.38 17.30
CA GLU A 73 -10.41 1.46 16.93
C GLU A 73 -10.60 0.94 15.49
N LEU A 74 -11.54 0.01 15.28
CA LEU A 74 -11.98 -0.36 13.94
C LEU A 74 -12.85 0.75 13.35
N VAL A 75 -12.49 1.26 12.17
CA VAL A 75 -13.34 2.23 11.45
C VAL A 75 -14.51 1.48 10.82
N SER A 76 -15.59 1.30 11.59
CA SER A 76 -16.80 0.69 11.06
C SER A 76 -17.42 1.58 9.96
N LYS A 77 -17.56 1.05 8.74
CA LYS A 77 -18.54 1.63 7.81
C LYS A 77 -19.93 1.22 8.34
N ALA A 78 -20.76 2.21 8.64
CA ALA A 78 -22.14 2.01 9.05
C ALA A 78 -22.90 1.02 8.13
N THR A 79 -23.47 -0.01 8.74
CA THR A 79 -24.65 -0.81 8.35
C THR A 79 -24.96 -0.99 6.85
N ARG A 80 -24.73 -2.21 6.35
CA ARG A 80 -25.81 -3.12 5.93
C ARG A 80 -25.23 -4.53 5.78
N THR A 81 -25.93 -5.48 6.37
CA THR A 81 -25.70 -6.93 6.37
C THR A 81 -25.12 -7.42 5.04
N THR A 82 -23.83 -7.74 5.04
CA THR A 82 -23.28 -8.67 4.06
C THR A 82 -23.41 -10.04 4.70
N THR A 83 -24.26 -10.88 4.13
CA THR A 83 -24.35 -12.29 4.48
C THR A 83 -22.97 -12.91 4.32
N ILE A 84 -22.29 -13.16 5.44
CA ILE A 84 -21.10 -13.99 5.49
C ILE A 84 -21.62 -15.42 5.36
N TRP A 85 -21.34 -16.08 4.23
CA TRP A 85 -21.63 -17.50 4.08
C TRP A 85 -20.66 -18.33 4.95
N PRO A 86 -21.12 -19.45 5.54
CA PRO A 86 -20.51 -20.02 6.72
C PRO A 86 -19.24 -20.82 6.42
N TRP A 87 -18.23 -20.57 7.23
CA TRP A 87 -16.97 -21.30 7.31
C TRP A 87 -17.21 -22.75 7.75
N SER A 88 -16.61 -23.74 7.08
CA SER A 88 -16.58 -25.13 7.57
C SER A 88 -15.23 -25.50 8.19
N LYS A 89 -15.28 -25.78 9.50
CA LYS A 89 -14.48 -26.72 10.31
C LYS A 89 -12.96 -26.55 10.44
N LYS A 90 -12.55 -25.62 11.31
CA LYS A 90 -12.00 -25.89 12.66
C LYS A 90 -11.70 -24.52 13.28
N GLN A 91 -12.58 -24.07 14.17
CA GLN A 91 -12.46 -22.78 14.83
C GLN A 91 -11.46 -22.93 15.97
N GLU A 92 -10.20 -22.53 15.75
CA GLU A 92 -9.39 -22.04 16.85
C GLU A 92 -10.04 -20.74 17.32
N THR A 93 -10.43 -20.67 18.59
CA THR A 93 -11.04 -19.48 19.19
C THR A 93 -9.97 -18.40 19.31
N LEU A 94 -9.80 -17.60 18.25
CA LEU A 94 -9.01 -16.37 18.31
C LEU A 94 -9.70 -15.37 19.26
N PRO A 95 -8.95 -14.52 19.98
CA PRO A 95 -9.52 -13.48 20.83
C PRO A 95 -10.46 -12.57 20.02
N ASN A 96 -11.63 -12.24 20.59
CA ASN A 96 -12.62 -11.39 19.91
C ASN A 96 -12.20 -9.91 19.84
N GLU A 97 -11.13 -9.51 20.50
CA GLU A 97 -10.68 -8.11 20.61
C GLU A 97 -9.20 -7.98 20.24
N SER A 98 -8.86 -6.89 19.55
CA SER A 98 -7.47 -6.55 19.27
C SER A 98 -6.75 -6.24 20.58
N HIS A 99 -5.60 -6.86 20.80
CA HIS A 99 -4.80 -6.59 21.99
C HIS A 99 -3.93 -5.35 21.76
N VAL A 100 -3.89 -4.43 22.71
CA VAL A 100 -2.99 -3.27 22.71
C VAL A 100 -2.29 -3.19 24.05
N SER A 101 -0.98 -2.97 24.06
CA SER A 101 -0.17 -2.77 25.26
C SER A 101 0.84 -1.65 25.03
N VAL A 102 1.27 -1.02 26.12
CA VAL A 102 2.30 0.02 26.09
C VAL A 102 3.36 -0.36 27.12
N ALA A 103 4.62 -0.42 26.69
CA ALA A 103 5.77 -0.71 27.54
C ALA A 103 6.75 0.46 27.51
N MET A 104 7.18 0.94 28.67
CA MET A 104 8.22 1.95 28.76
C MET A 104 9.59 1.30 28.56
N THR A 105 10.33 1.72 27.54
CA THR A 105 11.70 1.23 27.25
C THR A 105 12.76 2.13 27.89
N SER A 106 12.47 3.42 28.02
CA SER A 106 13.26 4.40 28.77
C SER A 106 12.34 5.52 29.30
N PRO A 107 12.81 6.41 30.21
CA PRO A 107 11.97 7.51 30.71
C PRO A 107 11.35 8.42 29.64
N SER A 108 11.92 8.43 28.44
CA SER A 108 11.48 9.24 27.31
C SER A 108 10.91 8.43 26.14
N GLN A 109 10.89 7.09 26.24
CA GLN A 109 10.59 6.22 25.11
C GLN A 109 9.67 5.07 25.53
N TYR A 110 8.65 4.84 24.70
CA TYR A 110 7.64 3.82 24.92
C TYR A 110 7.43 3.02 23.63
N GLU A 111 7.22 1.73 23.77
CA GLU A 111 6.82 0.83 22.70
C GLU A 111 5.33 0.54 22.86
N VAL A 112 4.55 0.93 21.85
CA VAL A 112 3.14 0.57 21.74
C VAL A 112 3.08 -0.68 20.87
N SER A 113 2.57 -1.77 21.45
CA SER A 113 2.40 -3.05 20.76
C SER A 113 0.92 -3.32 20.55
N TYR A 114 0.51 -3.75 19.38
CA TYR A 114 -0.86 -4.18 19.13
C TYR A 114 -0.94 -5.40 18.19
N THR A 115 -1.96 -6.23 18.40
CA THR A 115 -2.27 -7.40 17.57
C THR A 115 -3.69 -7.26 17.04
N PRO A 116 -3.87 -6.84 15.77
CA PRO A 116 -5.20 -6.62 15.21
C PRO A 116 -5.88 -7.94 14.86
N VAL A 117 -7.16 -8.09 15.21
CA VAL A 117 -7.95 -9.33 14.92
C VAL A 117 -8.88 -9.19 13.70
N SER A 118 -8.97 -7.99 13.12
CA SER A 118 -9.85 -7.72 11.99
C SER A 118 -9.15 -6.94 10.88
N ARG A 119 -9.55 -7.18 9.62
CA ARG A 119 -8.98 -6.54 8.43
C ARG A 119 -9.56 -5.14 8.19
N GLY A 120 -8.89 -4.35 7.36
CA GLY A 120 -9.38 -3.05 6.88
C GLY A 120 -8.87 -1.87 7.71
N GLN A 121 -9.52 -0.71 7.54
CA GLN A 121 -9.08 0.55 8.13
C GLN A 121 -9.34 0.59 9.65
N HIS A 122 -8.30 0.91 10.41
CA HIS A 122 -8.34 1.15 11.84
C HIS A 122 -7.74 2.52 12.16
N LYS A 123 -8.02 3.00 13.37
CA LYS A 123 -7.40 4.19 13.95
C LYS A 123 -6.60 3.79 15.19
N LEU A 124 -5.32 4.09 15.19
CA LEU A 124 -4.46 3.96 16.37
C LEU A 124 -4.46 5.29 17.13
N HIS A 125 -5.11 5.30 18.28
CA HIS A 125 -5.12 6.40 19.23
C HIS A 125 -3.92 6.28 20.15
N VAL A 126 -3.18 7.36 20.35
CA VAL A 126 -2.05 7.45 21.28
C VAL A 126 -2.25 8.69 22.14
N GLN A 127 -2.23 8.51 23.45
CA GLN A 127 -2.44 9.57 24.42
C GLN A 127 -1.26 9.67 25.39
N VAL A 128 -0.96 10.88 25.83
CA VAL A 128 0.02 11.17 26.88
C VAL A 128 -0.68 11.98 27.97
N ASN A 129 -0.66 11.47 29.20
CA ASN A 129 -1.42 12.00 30.35
C ASN A 129 -2.90 12.27 30.00
N ASP A 130 -3.55 11.26 29.42
CA ASP A 130 -4.97 11.27 29.02
C ASP A 130 -5.35 12.34 27.97
N ARG A 131 -4.36 12.89 27.26
CA ARG A 131 -4.55 13.80 26.14
C ARG A 131 -4.05 13.19 24.86
N GLU A 132 -4.86 13.25 23.82
CA GLU A 132 -4.48 12.80 22.48
C GLU A 132 -3.37 13.68 21.90
N ILE A 133 -2.37 13.05 21.30
CA ILE A 133 -1.24 13.77 20.71
C ILE A 133 -1.63 14.36 19.35
N ASN A 134 -0.95 15.42 18.92
CA ASN A 134 -1.32 16.18 17.71
C ASN A 134 -1.38 15.35 16.41
N SER A 135 -0.64 14.24 16.31
CA SER A 135 -0.63 13.37 15.12
C SER A 135 -1.58 12.18 15.20
N SER A 136 -2.27 12.01 16.33
CA SER A 136 -3.21 10.91 16.57
C SER A 136 -4.66 11.39 16.33
N PRO A 137 -5.56 10.53 15.82
CA PRO A 137 -5.37 9.13 15.49
C PRO A 137 -4.59 8.88 14.18
N PHE A 138 -3.80 7.82 14.17
CA PHE A 138 -3.11 7.34 12.96
C PHE A 138 -4.03 6.39 12.20
N ALA A 139 -4.20 6.60 10.90
CA ALA A 139 -4.92 5.65 10.05
C ALA A 139 -4.02 4.45 9.74
N VAL A 140 -4.45 3.25 10.14
CA VAL A 140 -3.69 2.01 9.97
C VAL A 140 -4.50 1.01 9.16
N THR A 141 -3.94 0.48 8.08
CA THR A 141 -4.59 -0.54 7.23
C THR A 141 -4.18 -1.94 7.67
N MET A 142 -5.16 -2.77 8.04
CA MET A 142 -4.92 -4.16 8.44
C MET A 142 -5.09 -5.13 7.28
N TYR A 143 -4.04 -5.88 6.97
CA TYR A 143 -3.98 -6.86 5.89
C TYR A 143 -4.10 -8.30 6.42
N PRO A 144 -4.71 -9.22 5.66
CA PRO A 144 -4.72 -10.63 6.04
C PRO A 144 -3.31 -11.24 6.02
N ASP A 145 -3.03 -12.21 6.90
CA ASP A 145 -1.79 -12.99 6.82
C ASP A 145 -1.79 -13.77 5.49
N PRO A 146 -0.78 -13.58 4.60
CA PRO A 146 -0.72 -14.29 3.32
C PRO A 146 -0.66 -15.82 3.48
N ARG A 147 -0.25 -16.34 4.65
CA ARG A 147 -0.24 -17.77 4.94
C ARG A 147 -1.64 -18.36 5.18
N GLN A 148 -2.64 -17.51 5.37
CA GLN A 148 -4.03 -17.90 5.66
C GLN A 148 -5.02 -17.30 4.65
N LEU A 149 -4.64 -17.24 3.37
CA LEU A 149 -5.53 -16.72 2.33
C LEU A 149 -6.81 -17.54 2.24
N GLY A 150 -7.94 -16.83 2.35
CA GLY A 150 -9.28 -17.39 2.20
C GLY A 150 -9.72 -17.49 0.74
N HIS A 151 -10.99 -17.82 0.54
CA HIS A 151 -11.64 -17.86 -0.76
C HIS A 151 -11.72 -16.48 -1.43
N PRO A 152 -11.77 -16.40 -2.77
CA PRO A 152 -12.08 -15.17 -3.49
C PRO A 152 -13.32 -14.50 -2.91
N VAL A 153 -13.15 -13.27 -2.45
CA VAL A 153 -14.26 -12.50 -1.84
C VAL A 153 -15.20 -11.97 -2.93
N ARG A 154 -14.72 -11.88 -4.18
CA ARG A 154 -15.49 -11.43 -5.34
C ARG A 154 -14.85 -11.86 -6.65
N THR A 155 -15.70 -12.14 -7.64
CA THR A 155 -15.32 -12.36 -9.04
C THR A 155 -16.02 -11.34 -9.93
N VAL A 156 -15.27 -10.65 -10.79
CA VAL A 156 -15.81 -9.78 -11.86
C VAL A 156 -15.65 -10.52 -13.19
N THR A 157 -16.74 -10.67 -13.94
CA THR A 157 -16.76 -11.41 -15.22
C THR A 157 -16.97 -10.48 -16.41
N GLY A 158 -16.73 -10.99 -17.63
CA GLY A 158 -16.97 -10.24 -18.87
C GLY A 158 -15.86 -9.26 -19.28
N LEU A 159 -14.66 -9.42 -18.72
CA LEU A 159 -13.45 -8.71 -19.11
C LEU A 159 -12.73 -9.42 -20.26
N ASN A 160 -12.18 -8.66 -21.21
CA ASN A 160 -11.43 -9.18 -22.36
C ASN A 160 -9.93 -9.16 -22.10
N LEU A 161 -9.43 -10.23 -21.48
CA LEU A 161 -8.03 -10.39 -21.05
C LEU A 161 -7.55 -9.16 -20.25
N PRO A 162 -8.07 -8.97 -19.02
CA PRO A 162 -7.64 -7.85 -18.18
C PRO A 162 -6.13 -7.90 -17.93
N TYR A 163 -5.49 -6.73 -17.91
CA TYR A 163 -4.06 -6.62 -17.64
C TYR A 163 -3.82 -5.91 -16.31
N GLY A 164 -3.80 -4.58 -16.32
CA GLY A 164 -3.60 -3.76 -15.13
C GLY A 164 -4.92 -3.42 -14.46
N ILE A 165 -4.86 -3.22 -13.15
CA ILE A 165 -5.98 -2.82 -12.30
C ILE A 165 -5.48 -1.83 -11.24
N VAL A 166 -6.19 -0.71 -11.11
CA VAL A 166 -5.94 0.32 -10.08
C VAL A 166 -7.26 0.86 -9.55
N PHE A 167 -7.18 1.64 -8.47
CA PHE A 167 -8.35 2.31 -7.90
C PHE A 167 -8.13 3.81 -7.86
N ASN A 168 -9.19 4.55 -8.11
CA ASN A 168 -9.20 6.01 -7.95
C ASN A 168 -9.58 6.42 -6.53
N SER A 169 -9.53 7.73 -6.25
CA SER A 169 -9.91 8.30 -4.95
C SER A 169 -11.36 8.01 -4.53
N HIS A 170 -12.22 7.70 -5.51
CA HIS A 170 -13.64 7.36 -5.34
C HIS A 170 -13.90 5.87 -5.05
N GLN A 171 -12.84 5.05 -4.88
CA GLN A 171 -12.94 3.59 -4.71
C GLN A 171 -13.54 2.86 -5.91
N GLU A 172 -13.44 3.43 -7.12
CA GLU A 172 -13.79 2.76 -8.36
C GLU A 172 -12.59 1.96 -8.87
N MET A 173 -12.86 0.76 -9.38
CA MET A 173 -11.86 -0.12 -9.96
C MET A 173 -11.70 0.20 -11.44
N ILE A 174 -10.48 0.51 -11.86
CA ILE A 174 -10.12 0.87 -13.23
C ILE A 174 -9.25 -0.24 -13.79
N VAL A 175 -9.71 -0.89 -14.87
CA VAL A 175 -9.09 -2.09 -15.44
C VAL A 175 -8.75 -1.84 -16.89
N SER A 176 -7.50 -2.09 -17.29
CA SER A 176 -7.13 -2.15 -18.70
C SER A 176 -7.48 -3.52 -19.27
N GLU A 177 -8.23 -3.55 -20.37
CA GLU A 177 -8.60 -4.78 -21.07
C GLU A 177 -7.72 -4.94 -22.31
N TYR A 178 -6.71 -5.80 -22.21
CA TYR A 178 -5.66 -5.96 -23.21
C TYR A 178 -6.26 -6.30 -24.59
N LEU A 179 -7.06 -7.36 -24.67
CA LEU A 179 -7.74 -7.72 -25.93
C LEU A 179 -8.98 -6.87 -26.20
N GLY A 180 -9.51 -6.20 -25.17
CA GLY A 180 -10.64 -5.29 -25.30
C GLY A 180 -10.28 -3.95 -25.95
N HIS A 181 -8.99 -3.60 -26.05
CA HIS A 181 -8.52 -2.32 -26.58
C HIS A 181 -9.14 -1.11 -25.88
N ARG A 182 -9.40 -1.24 -24.57
CA ARG A 182 -10.17 -0.26 -23.78
C ARG A 182 -9.78 -0.31 -22.31
N VAL A 183 -10.23 0.71 -21.58
CA VAL A 183 -10.26 0.73 -20.12
C VAL A 183 -11.72 0.62 -19.67
N SER A 184 -11.99 -0.24 -18.71
CA SER A 184 -13.29 -0.39 -18.06
C SER A 184 -13.21 0.06 -16.61
N ILE A 185 -14.25 0.77 -16.16
CA ILE A 185 -14.37 1.28 -14.80
C ILE A 185 -15.57 0.64 -14.14
N PHE A 186 -15.38 0.17 -12.91
CA PHE A 186 -16.36 -0.54 -12.11
C PHE A 186 -16.51 0.10 -10.74
N ASP A 187 -17.68 -0.02 -10.13
CA ASP A 187 -17.85 0.34 -8.73
C ASP A 187 -17.13 -0.66 -7.82
N ILE A 188 -17.04 -0.33 -6.52
CA ILE A 188 -16.50 -1.24 -5.50
C ILE A 188 -17.36 -2.48 -5.27
N ARG A 189 -18.37 -2.80 -6.10
CA ARG A 189 -19.10 -4.06 -6.12
C ARG A 189 -18.82 -4.89 -7.38
N GLY A 190 -18.01 -4.36 -8.31
CA GLY A 190 -17.73 -5.00 -9.59
C GLY A 190 -18.78 -4.74 -10.66
N GLN A 191 -19.72 -3.82 -10.43
CA GLN A 191 -20.67 -3.39 -11.44
C GLN A 191 -19.98 -2.40 -12.38
N LYS A 192 -20.02 -2.69 -13.69
CA LYS A 192 -19.44 -1.83 -14.70
C LYS A 192 -20.16 -0.48 -14.76
N ILE A 193 -19.42 0.60 -14.57
CA ILE A 193 -19.90 1.99 -14.65
C ILE A 193 -19.79 2.46 -16.09
N ARG A 194 -18.60 2.38 -16.68
CA ARG A 194 -18.35 2.85 -18.06
C ARG A 194 -17.08 2.25 -18.66
N THR A 195 -16.85 2.55 -19.94
CA THR A 195 -15.59 2.29 -20.64
C THR A 195 -15.17 3.47 -21.46
N PHE A 196 -13.87 3.57 -21.75
CA PHE A 196 -13.36 4.44 -22.80
C PHE A 196 -12.18 3.77 -23.52
N GLY A 197 -11.79 4.35 -24.65
CA GLY A 197 -10.82 3.75 -25.56
C GLY A 197 -11.47 2.78 -26.55
N SER A 198 -10.85 2.67 -27.71
CA SER A 198 -11.19 1.71 -28.75
C SER A 198 -9.96 1.45 -29.59
N HIS A 199 -9.96 0.34 -30.35
CA HIS A 199 -8.90 0.05 -31.30
C HIS A 199 -8.78 1.16 -32.36
N GLY A 200 -7.56 1.49 -32.77
CA GLY A 200 -7.28 2.47 -33.82
C GLY A 200 -5.89 3.09 -33.75
N GLY A 201 -5.54 3.88 -34.77
CA GLY A 201 -4.23 4.54 -34.86
C GLY A 201 -4.16 5.95 -34.26
N ASN A 202 -5.31 6.58 -33.97
CA ASN A 202 -5.33 7.94 -33.44
C ASN A 202 -4.77 8.03 -32.01
N PRO A 203 -4.34 9.22 -31.55
CA PRO A 203 -3.82 9.40 -30.20
C PRO A 203 -4.80 9.05 -29.07
N ASP A 204 -6.11 9.14 -29.29
CA ASP A 204 -7.16 8.76 -28.32
C ASP A 204 -7.49 7.26 -28.33
N LYS A 205 -6.92 6.51 -29.28
CA LYS A 205 -7.16 5.08 -29.47
C LYS A 205 -6.10 4.26 -28.74
N MET A 206 -6.53 3.09 -28.25
CA MET A 206 -5.70 2.16 -27.50
C MET A 206 -5.52 0.88 -28.28
N LYS A 207 -4.28 0.42 -28.36
CA LYS A 207 -3.92 -0.90 -28.91
C LYS A 207 -3.25 -1.71 -27.80
N LEU A 208 -3.92 -2.77 -27.35
CA LEU A 208 -3.42 -3.66 -26.31
C LEU A 208 -2.96 -2.90 -25.05
N PRO A 209 -3.87 -2.17 -24.36
CA PRO A 209 -3.50 -1.45 -23.15
C PRO A 209 -3.03 -2.45 -22.08
N ALA A 210 -1.91 -2.14 -21.44
CA ALA A 210 -1.25 -3.01 -20.47
C ALA A 210 -1.24 -2.35 -19.08
N GLY A 211 -0.14 -1.71 -18.68
CA GLY A 211 -0.03 -1.03 -17.39
C GLY A 211 -0.99 0.14 -17.27
N ILE A 212 -1.49 0.34 -16.06
CA ILE A 212 -2.43 1.41 -15.74
C ILE A 212 -2.10 1.99 -14.36
N ALA A 213 -2.18 3.31 -14.22
CA ALA A 213 -1.97 4.02 -12.96
C ALA A 213 -2.87 5.26 -12.87
N THR A 214 -3.05 5.77 -11.66
CA THR A 214 -3.78 7.02 -11.38
C THR A 214 -2.91 8.00 -10.61
N ASP A 215 -3.08 9.30 -10.86
CA ASP A 215 -2.55 10.36 -9.98
C ASP A 215 -3.59 10.81 -8.95
N ASP A 216 -3.19 11.69 -8.03
CA ASP A 216 -4.03 12.22 -6.95
C ASP A 216 -5.23 13.04 -7.45
N THR A 217 -5.27 13.39 -8.74
CA THR A 217 -6.39 14.06 -9.39
C THR A 217 -7.27 13.11 -10.21
N ASP A 218 -7.08 11.79 -10.02
CA ASP A 218 -7.74 10.71 -10.73
C ASP A 218 -7.53 10.73 -12.26
N ASN A 219 -6.47 11.39 -12.76
CA ASN A 219 -6.07 11.18 -14.16
C ASN A 219 -5.54 9.75 -14.32
N ILE A 220 -5.83 9.15 -15.47
CA ILE A 220 -5.52 7.76 -15.76
C ILE A 220 -4.36 7.70 -16.76
N TYR A 221 -3.28 7.02 -16.39
CA TYR A 221 -2.12 6.77 -17.23
C TYR A 221 -2.20 5.33 -17.73
N VAL A 222 -2.05 5.14 -19.04
CA VAL A 222 -2.16 3.82 -19.68
C VAL A 222 -0.99 3.63 -20.63
N SER A 223 -0.24 2.53 -20.46
CA SER A 223 0.69 2.09 -21.49
C SER A 223 -0.07 1.28 -22.54
N SER A 224 0.18 1.59 -23.81
CA SER A 224 -0.51 0.94 -24.92
C SER A 224 0.40 0.87 -26.14
N TRP A 225 0.71 -0.35 -26.58
CA TRP A 225 1.50 -0.65 -27.76
C TRP A 225 2.94 -0.09 -27.75
N HIS A 226 3.15 1.18 -28.10
CA HIS A 226 4.44 1.92 -28.03
C HIS A 226 4.24 3.33 -27.49
N LYS A 227 3.17 3.53 -26.70
CA LYS A 227 2.72 4.83 -26.25
C LYS A 227 2.44 4.81 -24.76
N LEU A 228 2.56 5.98 -24.15
CA LEU A 228 2.00 6.31 -22.86
C LEU A 228 0.93 7.38 -23.06
N GLN A 229 -0.27 7.13 -22.56
CA GLN A 229 -1.43 8.00 -22.72
C GLN A 229 -1.96 8.41 -21.35
N LYS A 230 -2.14 9.71 -21.13
CA LYS A 230 -2.77 10.31 -19.95
C LYS A 230 -4.17 10.77 -20.31
N PHE A 231 -5.15 10.37 -19.52
CA PHE A 231 -6.56 10.71 -19.67
C PHE A 231 -7.08 11.41 -18.41
N THR A 232 -8.12 12.22 -18.55
CA THR A 232 -8.92 12.67 -17.41
C THR A 232 -9.57 11.47 -16.73
N SER A 233 -10.07 11.65 -15.51
CA SER A 233 -10.90 10.64 -14.85
C SER A 233 -12.10 10.23 -15.72
N SER A 234 -12.71 11.15 -16.48
CA SER A 234 -13.82 10.89 -17.41
C SER A 234 -13.44 10.11 -18.68
N GLY A 235 -12.14 9.95 -18.98
CA GLY A 235 -11.64 9.19 -20.13
C GLY A 235 -11.34 10.04 -21.38
N GLU A 236 -11.23 11.36 -21.23
CA GLU A 236 -10.82 12.27 -22.29
C GLU A 236 -9.29 12.32 -22.37
N LEU A 237 -8.72 12.26 -23.58
CA LEU A 237 -7.26 12.27 -23.74
C LEU A 237 -6.69 13.65 -23.35
N ILE A 238 -5.74 13.66 -22.42
CA ILE A 238 -4.98 14.86 -22.04
C ILE A 238 -3.70 14.95 -22.86
N LYS A 239 -2.88 13.89 -22.84
CA LYS A 239 -1.59 13.85 -23.53
C LYS A 239 -1.25 12.42 -23.97
N CYS A 240 -0.57 12.31 -25.10
CA CYS A 240 -0.05 11.06 -25.62
C CYS A 240 1.40 11.29 -26.03
N ILE A 241 2.30 10.42 -25.58
CA ILE A 241 3.71 10.39 -26.00
C ILE A 241 4.07 8.98 -26.48
N GLY A 242 5.22 8.86 -27.12
CA GLY A 242 5.76 7.57 -27.54
C GLY A 242 5.50 7.21 -28.99
N GLN A 243 6.48 6.49 -29.52
CA GLN A 243 6.47 5.78 -30.80
C GLN A 243 7.42 4.58 -30.66
N LEU A 244 7.39 3.65 -31.62
CA LEU A 244 8.35 2.55 -31.64
C LEU A 244 9.76 3.10 -31.80
N GLY A 245 10.67 2.73 -30.90
CA GLY A 245 12.08 3.09 -30.96
C GLY A 245 12.80 2.90 -29.63
N SER A 246 14.04 3.37 -29.55
CA SER A 246 14.95 3.18 -28.42
C SER A 246 15.45 4.50 -27.82
N GLU A 247 15.09 5.65 -28.40
CA GLU A 247 15.49 6.95 -27.90
C GLU A 247 14.65 7.38 -26.69
N GLU A 248 14.99 8.52 -26.09
CA GLU A 248 14.25 9.09 -24.94
C GLU A 248 12.80 9.39 -25.32
N GLY A 249 11.85 8.86 -24.54
CA GLY A 249 10.43 9.02 -24.81
C GLY A 249 9.88 8.12 -25.94
N GLU A 250 10.71 7.31 -26.59
CA GLU A 250 10.29 6.21 -27.47
C GLU A 250 10.18 4.91 -26.67
N PHE A 251 9.27 4.02 -27.08
CA PHE A 251 9.01 2.78 -26.35
C PHE A 251 8.99 1.57 -27.27
N ASP A 252 9.48 0.44 -26.77
CA ASP A 252 9.26 -0.87 -27.37
C ASP A 252 8.49 -1.76 -26.39
N VAL A 253 7.18 -1.88 -26.66
CA VAL A 253 6.23 -2.67 -25.86
C VAL A 253 6.24 -2.27 -24.37
N PRO A 254 5.87 -1.03 -24.01
CA PRO A 254 5.80 -0.63 -22.61
C PRO A 254 4.72 -1.45 -21.87
N ARG A 255 4.99 -1.75 -20.59
CA ARG A 255 4.18 -2.61 -19.73
C ARG A 255 3.78 -1.86 -18.47
N GLY A 256 4.24 -2.25 -17.29
CA GLY A 256 3.89 -1.62 -16.02
C GLY A 256 4.05 -0.11 -16.06
N VAL A 257 3.09 0.59 -15.47
CA VAL A 257 3.09 2.04 -15.28
C VAL A 257 2.78 2.25 -13.82
N THR A 258 3.62 2.99 -13.11
CA THR A 258 3.42 3.31 -11.69
C THR A 258 3.79 4.75 -11.44
N LEU A 259 3.01 5.41 -10.58
CA LEU A 259 3.31 6.75 -10.11
C LEU A 259 3.97 6.69 -8.74
N TYR A 260 5.06 7.42 -8.56
CA TYR A 260 5.75 7.58 -7.29
C TYR A 260 6.45 8.94 -7.25
N ASP A 261 6.28 9.68 -6.15
CA ASP A 261 6.90 10.99 -5.94
C ASP A 261 6.77 11.93 -7.14
N ASN A 262 5.52 12.16 -7.58
CA ASN A 262 5.15 13.00 -8.73
C ASN A 262 5.86 12.64 -10.06
N GLN A 263 6.27 11.38 -10.22
CA GLN A 263 6.89 10.87 -11.42
C GLN A 263 6.17 9.62 -11.91
N VAL A 264 6.19 9.43 -13.23
CA VAL A 264 5.61 8.27 -13.91
C VAL A 264 6.74 7.35 -14.33
N TYR A 265 6.76 6.14 -13.78
CA TYR A 265 7.71 5.09 -14.10
C TYR A 265 7.07 4.12 -15.08
N VAL A 266 7.71 3.88 -16.22
CA VAL A 266 7.22 3.00 -17.28
C VAL A 266 8.24 1.91 -17.56
N CYS A 267 7.83 0.66 -17.39
CA CYS A 267 8.63 -0.50 -17.80
C CYS A 267 8.63 -0.60 -19.32
N ASP A 268 9.74 -0.25 -19.95
CA ASP A 268 9.95 -0.28 -21.39
C ASP A 268 10.56 -1.64 -21.77
N ARG A 269 9.68 -2.65 -21.87
CA ARG A 269 10.01 -4.08 -21.81
C ARG A 269 11.10 -4.48 -22.79
N ASP A 270 10.91 -4.20 -24.08
CA ASP A 270 11.81 -4.69 -25.13
C ASP A 270 13.03 -3.80 -25.34
N ASN A 271 13.04 -2.60 -24.75
CA ASN A 271 14.24 -1.78 -24.55
C ASN A 271 15.00 -2.13 -23.26
N HIS A 272 14.48 -3.03 -22.43
CA HIS A 272 15.12 -3.52 -21.20
C HIS A 272 15.50 -2.41 -20.21
N ARG A 273 14.63 -1.40 -20.07
CA ARG A 273 14.84 -0.25 -19.19
C ARG A 273 13.54 0.19 -18.53
N ILE A 274 13.66 1.04 -17.51
CA ILE A 274 12.53 1.83 -16.99
C ILE A 274 12.74 3.27 -17.43
N GLN A 275 11.73 3.89 -18.02
CA GLN A 275 11.74 5.32 -18.32
C GLN A 275 10.92 6.08 -17.27
N VAL A 276 11.44 7.23 -16.84
CA VAL A 276 10.84 8.09 -15.82
C VAL A 276 10.45 9.41 -16.45
N PHE A 277 9.22 9.83 -16.22
CA PHE A 277 8.65 11.09 -16.70
C PHE A 277 8.11 11.90 -15.53
N ASP A 278 7.95 13.21 -15.72
CA ASP A 278 7.13 14.03 -14.81
C ASP A 278 5.62 13.81 -15.09
N LEU A 279 4.74 14.40 -14.27
CA LEU A 279 3.28 14.30 -14.46
C LEU A 279 2.77 14.97 -15.75
N ASP A 280 3.58 15.84 -16.36
CA ASP A 280 3.32 16.44 -17.67
C ASP A 280 3.84 15.56 -18.80
N LEU A 281 4.37 14.37 -18.52
CA LEU A 281 4.96 13.42 -19.47
C LEU A 281 6.19 13.96 -20.22
N ASN A 282 7.01 14.80 -19.59
CA ASN A 282 8.34 15.15 -20.08
C ASN A 282 9.35 14.12 -19.55
N PHE A 283 10.27 13.68 -20.41
CA PHE A 283 11.29 12.72 -20.03
C PHE A 283 12.22 13.29 -18.95
N VAL A 284 12.50 12.50 -17.91
CA VAL A 284 13.39 12.87 -16.81
C VAL A 284 14.68 12.07 -16.86
N ARG A 285 14.57 10.73 -16.89
CA ARG A 285 15.72 9.81 -16.92
C ARG A 285 15.30 8.40 -17.33
N SER A 286 16.28 7.56 -17.63
CA SER A 286 16.12 6.12 -17.76
C SER A 286 16.93 5.37 -16.70
N ILE A 287 16.43 4.23 -16.25
CA ILE A 287 17.08 3.35 -15.28
C ILE A 287 17.29 1.99 -15.91
N GLY A 288 18.51 1.48 -15.77
CA GLY A 288 18.94 0.16 -16.21
C GLY A 288 19.24 0.04 -17.71
N SER A 289 19.81 -1.10 -18.05
CA SER A 289 20.21 -1.52 -19.40
C SER A 289 19.98 -3.00 -19.58
N ARG A 290 19.98 -3.49 -20.83
CA ARG A 290 19.85 -4.92 -21.10
C ARG A 290 20.96 -5.73 -20.43
N GLY A 291 20.60 -6.73 -19.64
CA GLY A 291 21.56 -7.67 -19.06
C GLY A 291 21.03 -8.53 -17.92
N LYS A 292 21.96 -9.19 -17.24
CA LYS A 292 21.70 -10.05 -16.06
C LYS A 292 22.40 -9.57 -14.81
N GLY A 293 23.21 -8.50 -14.93
CA GLY A 293 23.94 -7.89 -13.84
C GLY A 293 23.04 -7.18 -12.84
N ARG A 294 23.66 -6.58 -11.83
CA ARG A 294 22.99 -5.71 -10.86
C ARG A 294 22.65 -4.38 -11.54
N GLY A 295 21.39 -3.97 -11.49
CA GLY A 295 20.92 -2.76 -12.17
C GLY A 295 20.66 -2.93 -13.67
N ASP A 296 21.07 -4.06 -14.26
CA ASP A 296 20.62 -4.46 -15.60
C ASP A 296 19.27 -5.16 -15.53
N PHE A 297 18.50 -5.07 -16.61
CA PHE A 297 17.19 -5.72 -16.73
C PHE A 297 17.12 -6.64 -17.95
N ASP A 298 16.26 -7.65 -17.87
CA ASP A 298 15.81 -8.39 -19.04
C ASP A 298 14.28 -8.54 -19.03
N ALA A 299 13.61 -7.79 -19.92
CA ALA A 299 12.16 -7.67 -20.03
C ALA A 299 11.49 -7.28 -18.68
N PRO A 300 11.77 -6.06 -18.16
CA PRO A 300 11.04 -5.57 -17.00
C PRO A 300 9.55 -5.46 -17.36
N LEU A 301 8.68 -6.05 -16.54
CA LEU A 301 7.23 -6.03 -16.79
C LEU A 301 6.48 -5.10 -15.85
N ASP A 302 6.93 -4.96 -14.62
CA ASP A 302 6.24 -4.13 -13.64
C ASP A 302 7.21 -3.54 -12.61
N VAL A 303 6.78 -2.42 -12.02
CA VAL A 303 7.55 -1.67 -11.03
C VAL A 303 6.63 -1.16 -9.93
N THR A 304 7.03 -1.31 -8.68
CA THR A 304 6.29 -0.79 -7.52
C THR A 304 7.26 -0.26 -6.46
N PHE A 305 6.73 0.43 -5.44
CA PHE A 305 7.53 1.08 -4.42
C PHE A 305 7.05 0.69 -3.02
N ASP A 306 8.00 0.49 -2.10
CA ASP A 306 7.65 0.43 -0.67
C ASP A 306 7.57 1.83 -0.05
N THR A 307 7.13 1.90 1.20
CA THR A 307 6.98 3.15 1.94
C THR A 307 8.31 3.86 2.25
N ALA A 308 9.44 3.15 2.15
CA ALA A 308 10.78 3.72 2.25
C ALA A 308 11.30 4.27 0.92
N GLY A 309 10.54 4.11 -0.17
CA GLY A 309 10.92 4.55 -1.51
C GLY A 309 11.86 3.61 -2.24
N ASN A 310 11.98 2.35 -1.81
CA ASN A 310 12.69 1.36 -2.59
C ASN A 310 11.80 0.89 -3.74
N MET A 311 12.36 0.89 -4.95
CA MET A 311 11.74 0.43 -6.18
C MET A 311 11.97 -1.07 -6.37
N TYR A 312 10.89 -1.83 -6.60
CA TYR A 312 10.89 -3.27 -6.86
C TYR A 312 10.50 -3.50 -8.32
N ILE A 313 11.28 -4.28 -9.05
CA ILE A 313 11.14 -4.47 -10.49
C ILE A 313 11.00 -5.96 -10.78
N ALA A 314 9.92 -6.37 -11.44
CA ALA A 314 9.73 -7.74 -11.90
C ALA A 314 10.36 -7.93 -13.28
N GLU A 315 11.33 -8.83 -13.37
CA GLU A 315 12.03 -9.14 -14.61
C GLU A 315 11.59 -10.49 -15.14
N PHE A 316 10.81 -10.47 -16.21
CA PHE A 316 10.21 -11.67 -16.78
C PHE A 316 11.26 -12.66 -17.27
N SER A 317 12.22 -12.20 -18.07
CA SER A 317 13.21 -13.10 -18.69
C SER A 317 14.26 -13.60 -17.69
N ASN A 318 14.60 -12.78 -16.69
CA ASN A 318 15.57 -13.15 -15.67
C ASN A 318 14.97 -13.96 -14.51
N GLY A 319 13.65 -14.07 -14.41
CA GLY A 319 12.98 -14.84 -13.37
C GLY A 319 13.30 -14.33 -11.97
N ARG A 320 13.28 -13.01 -11.77
CA ARG A 320 13.69 -12.37 -10.51
C ARG A 320 12.94 -11.08 -10.23
N VAL A 321 13.00 -10.65 -8.99
CA VAL A 321 12.68 -9.28 -8.58
C VAL A 321 13.96 -8.59 -8.14
N GLN A 322 14.29 -7.45 -8.74
CA GLN A 322 15.35 -6.57 -8.27
C GLN A 322 14.78 -5.42 -7.44
N VAL A 323 15.49 -5.04 -6.38
CA VAL A 323 15.17 -3.90 -5.54
C VAL A 323 16.30 -2.88 -5.62
N MET A 324 15.95 -1.63 -5.84
CA MET A 324 16.89 -0.50 -5.95
C MET A 324 16.29 0.76 -5.36
N ASP A 325 17.11 1.77 -5.11
CA ASP A 325 16.58 3.10 -4.77
C ASP A 325 16.08 3.85 -6.01
N THR A 326 15.46 5.02 -5.81
CA THR A 326 14.94 5.86 -6.89
C THR A 326 16.01 6.47 -7.79
N SER A 327 17.29 6.45 -7.36
CA SER A 327 18.44 6.85 -8.18
C SER A 327 18.93 5.73 -9.11
N GLY A 328 18.42 4.50 -8.93
CA GLY A 328 18.78 3.32 -9.70
C GLY A 328 19.88 2.48 -9.06
N GLN A 329 20.27 2.76 -7.81
CA GLN A 329 21.31 2.00 -7.13
C GLN A 329 20.74 0.69 -6.60
N PHE A 330 21.37 -0.42 -7.01
CA PHE A 330 20.99 -1.76 -6.60
C PHE A 330 21.06 -1.94 -5.07
N ILE A 331 19.99 -2.47 -4.49
CA ILE A 331 19.91 -2.83 -3.07
C ILE A 331 19.98 -4.35 -2.90
N ARG A 332 19.06 -5.09 -3.53
CA ARG A 332 18.98 -6.56 -3.42
C ARG A 332 18.24 -7.21 -4.59
N VAL A 333 18.25 -8.53 -4.63
CA VAL A 333 17.55 -9.35 -5.61
C VAL A 333 17.02 -10.62 -4.94
N PHE A 334 15.87 -11.10 -5.38
CA PHE A 334 15.29 -12.36 -4.89
C PHE A 334 14.47 -13.06 -5.99
N GLY A 335 14.03 -14.29 -5.69
CA GLY A 335 13.18 -15.08 -6.58
C GLY A 335 13.91 -15.93 -7.63
N GLN A 336 15.24 -15.97 -7.63
CA GLN A 336 16.02 -16.72 -8.63
C GLN A 336 16.16 -18.22 -8.31
N GLU A 337 16.01 -18.58 -7.03
CA GLU A 337 16.26 -19.93 -6.50
C GLU A 337 15.46 -20.19 -5.22
N GLY A 338 15.48 -21.44 -4.76
CA GLY A 338 14.76 -21.89 -3.57
C GLY A 338 13.27 -22.16 -3.80
N GLU A 339 12.51 -22.28 -2.71
CA GLU A 339 11.06 -22.57 -2.75
C GLU A 339 10.25 -21.45 -3.40
N GLY A 340 10.69 -20.20 -3.24
CA GLY A 340 10.14 -19.04 -3.92
C GLY A 340 10.87 -18.74 -5.22
N LYS A 341 11.12 -19.71 -6.08
CA LYS A 341 11.69 -19.43 -7.41
C LYS A 341 10.59 -18.92 -8.37
N LEU A 342 10.87 -17.87 -9.13
CA LEU A 342 9.94 -17.25 -10.06
C LEU A 342 10.15 -17.76 -11.50
N HIS A 343 9.04 -17.93 -12.21
CA HIS A 343 8.98 -18.38 -13.60
C HIS A 343 8.31 -17.34 -14.51
N GLY A 344 8.99 -16.21 -14.71
CA GLY A 344 8.44 -15.09 -15.47
C GLY A 344 7.54 -14.21 -14.62
N PRO A 345 8.10 -13.51 -13.63
CA PRO A 345 7.33 -12.58 -12.83
C PRO A 345 6.77 -11.47 -13.72
N SER A 346 5.50 -11.12 -13.51
CA SER A 346 4.77 -10.12 -14.28
C SER A 346 4.39 -8.92 -13.42
N GLY A 347 3.30 -9.02 -12.65
CA GLY A 347 2.80 -7.97 -11.78
C GLY A 347 3.40 -8.01 -10.38
N LEU A 348 3.54 -6.83 -9.77
CA LEU A 348 4.02 -6.64 -8.41
C LEU A 348 3.02 -5.85 -7.58
N HIS A 349 2.88 -6.24 -6.31
CA HIS A 349 2.18 -5.43 -5.34
C HIS A 349 2.81 -5.55 -3.95
N ILE A 350 2.91 -4.44 -3.23
CA ILE A 350 3.38 -4.41 -1.86
C ILE A 350 2.22 -4.05 -0.93
N ALA A 351 1.93 -4.93 0.01
CA ALA A 351 0.98 -4.69 1.09
C ALA A 351 1.63 -5.06 2.43
N ASP A 352 1.64 -4.10 3.35
CA ASP A 352 2.38 -4.20 4.60
C ASP A 352 3.87 -4.55 4.37
N ASN A 353 4.36 -5.63 4.97
CA ASN A 353 5.72 -6.12 4.79
C ASN A 353 5.82 -7.21 3.72
N TYR A 354 4.81 -7.38 2.87
CA TYR A 354 4.78 -8.46 1.87
C TYR A 354 4.80 -7.94 0.44
N VAL A 355 5.59 -8.63 -0.39
CA VAL A 355 5.65 -8.46 -1.84
C VAL A 355 4.91 -9.62 -2.48
N TYR A 356 3.81 -9.34 -3.15
CA TYR A 356 3.04 -10.28 -3.95
C TYR A 356 3.52 -10.19 -5.39
N VAL A 357 4.03 -11.30 -5.90
CA VAL A 357 4.57 -11.40 -7.26
C VAL A 357 3.67 -12.34 -8.05
N SER A 358 3.11 -11.85 -9.15
CA SER A 358 2.46 -12.72 -10.12
C SER A 358 3.51 -13.51 -10.88
N ASP A 359 3.54 -14.82 -10.65
CA ASP A 359 4.40 -15.72 -11.41
C ASP A 359 3.63 -16.24 -12.63
N TYR A 360 3.85 -15.59 -13.77
CA TYR A 360 3.04 -15.80 -14.96
C TYR A 360 3.13 -17.24 -15.48
N SER A 361 4.34 -17.82 -15.56
CA SER A 361 4.50 -19.20 -16.05
C SER A 361 4.29 -20.22 -14.94
N GLY A 362 4.42 -19.80 -13.67
CA GLY A 362 4.05 -20.61 -12.51
C GLY A 362 2.54 -20.75 -12.30
N HIS A 363 1.74 -19.86 -12.90
CA HIS A 363 0.28 -19.78 -12.70
C HIS A 363 -0.11 -19.64 -11.22
N CYS A 364 0.69 -18.89 -10.47
CA CYS A 364 0.50 -18.66 -9.04
C CYS A 364 0.87 -17.22 -8.66
N ILE A 365 0.52 -16.85 -7.44
CA ILE A 365 1.09 -15.70 -6.75
C ILE A 365 2.12 -16.22 -5.77
N VAL A 366 3.33 -15.69 -5.84
CA VAL A 366 4.41 -15.98 -4.90
C VAL A 366 4.55 -14.78 -3.97
N VAL A 367 4.60 -15.05 -2.66
CA VAL A 367 4.65 -14.01 -1.63
C VAL A 367 6.01 -14.06 -0.94
N TYR A 368 6.63 -12.90 -0.84
CA TYR A 368 7.87 -12.68 -0.11
C TYR A 368 7.63 -11.63 0.97
N GLU A 369 8.49 -11.59 1.98
CA GLU A 369 8.67 -10.37 2.76
C GLU A 369 9.38 -9.30 1.92
N THR A 370 9.27 -8.03 2.30
CA THR A 370 10.06 -6.93 1.72
C THR A 370 11.56 -7.19 1.82
N SER A 371 12.00 -7.98 2.81
CA SER A 371 13.39 -8.47 2.94
C SER A 371 13.85 -9.35 1.76
N GLY A 372 12.90 -9.94 1.00
CA GLY A 372 13.15 -10.90 -0.08
C GLY A 372 13.05 -12.37 0.35
N GLN A 373 12.72 -12.64 1.62
CA GLN A 373 12.50 -14.00 2.10
C GLN A 373 11.15 -14.55 1.59
N PHE A 374 11.16 -15.78 1.08
CA PHE A 374 9.94 -16.46 0.66
C PHE A 374 9.02 -16.75 1.85
N VAL A 375 7.72 -16.53 1.66
CA VAL A 375 6.69 -16.74 2.70
C VAL A 375 5.76 -17.87 2.30
N THR A 376 5.15 -17.78 1.13
CA THR A 376 4.17 -18.77 0.63
C THR A 376 3.90 -18.56 -0.86
N SER A 377 3.17 -19.48 -1.47
CA SER A 377 2.61 -19.33 -2.81
C SER A 377 1.21 -19.92 -2.87
N PHE A 378 0.34 -19.34 -3.70
CA PHE A 378 -1.02 -19.83 -3.90
C PHE A 378 -1.46 -19.66 -5.34
N GLY A 379 -2.41 -20.50 -5.75
CA GLY A 379 -2.87 -20.59 -7.14
C GLY A 379 -2.20 -21.72 -7.90
N ARG A 380 -2.86 -22.11 -9.00
CA ARG A 380 -2.38 -23.08 -9.98
C ARG A 380 -3.04 -22.79 -11.32
N ARG A 381 -2.51 -23.38 -12.39
CA ARG A 381 -3.11 -23.24 -13.72
C ARG A 381 -4.52 -23.81 -13.74
N GLY A 382 -5.47 -23.00 -14.22
CA GLY A 382 -6.83 -23.48 -14.49
C GLY A 382 -7.86 -22.35 -14.59
N GLN A 383 -9.13 -22.69 -14.40
CA GLN A 383 -10.29 -21.79 -14.58
C GLN A 383 -11.29 -21.92 -13.41
N GLU A 384 -11.02 -22.79 -12.44
CA GLU A 384 -11.84 -22.93 -11.25
C GLU A 384 -11.50 -21.85 -10.21
N GLU A 385 -12.28 -21.80 -9.14
CA GLU A 385 -12.06 -20.87 -8.03
C GLU A 385 -10.67 -21.06 -7.41
N GLY A 386 -9.87 -19.99 -7.36
CA GLY A 386 -8.49 -20.03 -6.86
C GLY A 386 -7.45 -20.53 -7.87
N GLU A 387 -7.85 -20.78 -9.12
CA GLU A 387 -6.94 -21.08 -10.23
C GLU A 387 -6.73 -19.87 -11.13
N PHE A 388 -5.55 -19.76 -11.73
CA PHE A 388 -5.14 -18.60 -12.52
C PHE A 388 -4.68 -19.04 -13.92
N PRO A 389 -5.39 -18.66 -14.99
CA PRO A 389 -4.95 -18.98 -16.35
C PRO A 389 -3.77 -18.10 -16.78
N PHE A 390 -3.78 -16.84 -16.35
CA PHE A 390 -2.71 -15.86 -16.41
C PHE A 390 -2.74 -15.15 -15.04
N CYS A 391 -1.61 -14.72 -14.50
CA CYS A 391 -1.58 -14.03 -13.20
C CYS A 391 -1.20 -12.58 -13.40
N ILE A 392 -2.03 -11.66 -12.91
CA ILE A 392 -1.67 -10.27 -12.66
C ILE A 392 -2.23 -9.86 -11.30
N THR A 393 -1.41 -9.20 -10.49
CA THR A 393 -1.74 -8.85 -9.11
C THR A 393 -1.73 -7.33 -8.94
N SER A 394 -2.74 -6.82 -8.24
CA SER A 394 -2.70 -5.52 -7.57
C SER A 394 -3.35 -5.68 -6.20
N CYS A 395 -3.15 -4.74 -5.28
CA CYS A 395 -4.05 -4.62 -4.15
C CYS A 395 -4.48 -3.18 -3.92
N ALA A 396 -5.75 -3.05 -3.55
CA ALA A 396 -6.34 -1.80 -3.14
C ALA A 396 -7.49 -2.07 -2.18
N GLY A 397 -7.77 -1.12 -1.29
CA GLY A 397 -8.85 -1.28 -0.31
C GLY A 397 -8.72 -2.51 0.59
N GLY A 398 -7.50 -3.07 0.75
CA GLY A 398 -7.23 -4.27 1.54
C GLY A 398 -7.52 -5.60 0.83
N PHE A 399 -7.70 -5.62 -0.49
CA PHE A 399 -7.92 -6.83 -1.28
C PHE A 399 -6.85 -7.01 -2.35
N ILE A 400 -6.38 -8.25 -2.51
CA ILE A 400 -5.56 -8.67 -3.65
C ILE A 400 -6.49 -9.03 -4.79
N HIS A 401 -6.28 -8.38 -5.93
CA HIS A 401 -6.99 -8.64 -7.17
C HIS A 401 -6.10 -9.47 -8.07
N VAL A 402 -6.60 -10.63 -8.47
CA VAL A 402 -5.96 -11.50 -9.46
C VAL A 402 -6.85 -11.57 -10.70
N CYS A 403 -6.26 -11.36 -11.87
CA CYS A 403 -6.92 -11.30 -13.17
C CYS A 403 -6.56 -12.51 -14.03
#